data_AF-A0A1I7DVW8-F1
#
_entry.id   AF-A0A1I7DVW8-F1
#
_cell.length_a   1.000
_cell.length_b   1.000
_cell.length_c   1.000
_cell.angle_alpha   90.00
_cell.angle_beta   90.00
_cell.angle_gamma   90.00
#
_symmetry.space_group_name_H-M   'P 1'
#
loop_
_entity.id
_entity.type
_entity.pdbx_description
1 polymer ?
#
loop_
_entity_poly.entity_id
_entity_poly.type
_entity_poly.pdbx_seq_one_letter_code
_entity_poly.pdbx_strand_id
1 'polypeptide(L)'
;MIVLGLARAVLFSAWYLAFYVLCMFRPFTGMLLLAGIVMVPMAITVFAHPDAANGMPFWAFILMAIGCAAFAVGYSIFLDWITPPGAEDPFARYRRRGR
;
A
#
# COMPACT_ATOMS: atom_id res chain seq x y z
N MET A 1 -35.26 -0.79 19.23
CA MET A 1 -34.86 -1.75 18.16
C MET A 1 -34.43 -1.06 16.86
N ILE A 2 -35.15 -0.05 16.36
CA ILE A 2 -34.81 0.68 15.12
C ILE A 2 -33.44 1.39 15.18
N VAL A 3 -33.12 2.07 16.29
CA VAL A 3 -31.84 2.79 16.46
C VAL A 3 -30.63 1.85 16.39
N LEU A 4 -30.74 0.64 16.96
CA LEU A 4 -29.66 -0.34 16.96
C LEU A 4 -29.45 -0.95 15.55
N GLY A 5 -30.54 -1.13 14.80
CA GLY A 5 -30.50 -1.56 13.40
C GLY A 5 -29.87 -0.49 12.50
N LEU A 6 -30.24 0.78 12.69
CA LEU A 6 -29.67 1.90 11.94
C LEU A 6 -28.18 2.08 12.24
N ALA A 7 -27.78 2.00 13.51
CA ALA A 7 -26.38 2.09 13.92
C ALA A 7 -25.53 0.99 13.27
N ARG A 8 -26.02 -0.26 13.28
CA ARG A 8 -25.34 -1.36 12.58
C ARG A 8 -25.25 -1.14 11.07
N ALA A 9 -26.31 -0.66 10.43
CA ALA A 9 -26.31 -0.37 9.00
C ALA A 9 -25.28 0.71 8.62
N VAL A 10 -25.20 1.79 9.40
CA VAL A 10 -24.19 2.85 9.20
C VAL A 10 -22.79 2.31 9.42
N LEU A 11 -22.56 1.50 10.45
CA LEU A 11 -21.25 0.93 10.75
C LEU A 11 -20.79 -0.03 9.64
N PHE A 12 -21.70 -0.87 9.11
CA PHE A 12 -21.45 -1.72 7.94
C PHE A 12 -21.17 -0.91 6.68
N SER A 13 -21.94 0.15 6.43
CA SER A 13 -21.73 1.03 5.28
C SER A 13 -20.38 1.75 5.36
N ALA A 14 -20.02 2.26 6.54
CA ALA A 14 -18.73 2.89 6.80
C ALA A 14 -17.57 1.90 6.62
N TRP A 15 -17.73 0.66 7.09
CA TRP A 15 -16.74 -0.41 6.89
C TRP A 15 -16.53 -0.70 5.40
N TYR A 16 -17.61 -0.88 4.63
CA TYR A 16 -17.52 -1.12 3.18
C TYR A 16 -16.90 0.07 2.43
N LEU A 17 -17.22 1.30 2.83
CA LEU A 17 -16.59 2.51 2.29
C LEU A 17 -15.09 2.54 2.59
N ALA A 18 -14.68 2.24 3.82
CA ALA A 18 -13.27 2.16 4.19
C ALA A 18 -12.54 1.10 3.36
N PHE A 19 -13.13 -0.09 3.20
CA PHE A 19 -12.60 -1.14 2.34
C PHE A 19 -12.46 -0.68 0.88
N TYR A 20 -13.48 -0.01 0.33
CA TYR A 20 -13.43 0.53 -1.04
C TYR A 20 -12.32 1.56 -1.25
N VAL A 21 -12.20 2.52 -0.32
CA VAL A 21 -11.14 3.55 -0.37
C VAL A 21 -9.77 2.90 -0.26
N LEU A 22 -9.60 1.91 0.62
CA LEU A 22 -8.35 1.18 0.71
C LEU A 22 -8.07 0.43 -0.62
N CYS A 23 -9.02 -0.32 -1.19
CA CYS A 23 -8.79 -0.92 -2.51
C CYS A 23 -8.40 0.11 -3.61
N MET A 24 -8.93 1.33 -3.54
CA MET A 24 -8.55 2.43 -4.45
C MET A 24 -7.14 3.00 -4.19
N PHE A 25 -6.61 2.89 -2.98
CA PHE A 25 -5.23 3.25 -2.62
C PHE A 25 -4.21 2.15 -2.95
N ARG A 26 -4.64 0.93 -3.28
CA ARG A 26 -3.77 -0.17 -3.72
C ARG A 26 -2.80 0.17 -4.87
N PRO A 27 -3.15 0.98 -5.90
CA PRO A 27 -2.18 1.48 -6.88
C PRO A 27 -1.07 2.35 -6.27
N PHE A 28 -1.35 3.11 -5.21
CA PHE A 28 -0.34 3.89 -4.47
C PHE A 28 0.69 2.96 -3.83
N THR A 29 0.24 1.82 -3.29
CA THR A 29 1.12 0.76 -2.78
C THR A 29 2.02 0.16 -3.86
N GLY A 30 1.52 0.03 -5.09
CA GLY A 30 2.32 -0.38 -6.25
C GLY A 30 3.39 0.66 -6.63
N MET A 31 3.05 1.95 -6.57
CA MET A 31 4.01 3.05 -6.80
C MET A 31 5.08 3.11 -5.71
N LEU A 32 4.72 2.87 -4.45
CA LEU A 32 5.68 2.77 -3.33
C LEU A 32 6.69 1.63 -3.53
N LEU A 33 6.25 0.48 -4.04
CA LEU A 33 7.16 -0.61 -4.39
C LEU A 33 8.11 -0.22 -5.54
N LEU A 34 7.60 0.42 -6.60
CA LEU A 34 8.43 0.94 -7.69
C LEU A 34 9.45 1.97 -7.18
N ALA A 35 9.03 2.88 -6.30
CA ALA A 35 9.93 3.82 -5.66
C ALA A 35 11.02 3.10 -4.86
N GLY A 36 10.65 2.09 -4.05
CA GLY A 36 11.61 1.24 -3.34
C GLY A 36 12.62 0.55 -4.27
N ILE A 37 12.18 0.03 -5.41
CA ILE A 37 13.04 -0.59 -6.42
C ILE A 37 14.04 0.42 -6.99
N VAL A 38 13.62 1.66 -7.25
CA VAL A 38 14.50 2.74 -7.75
C VAL A 38 15.49 3.23 -6.69
N MET A 39 15.13 3.15 -5.41
CA MET A 39 16.01 3.55 -4.30
C MET A 39 17.21 2.59 -4.12
N VAL A 40 17.10 1.31 -4.53
CA VAL A 40 18.19 0.34 -4.45
C VAL A 40 19.40 0.68 -5.35
N PRO A 41 19.24 0.90 -6.67
CA PRO A 41 20.35 1.34 -7.52
C PRO A 41 20.86 2.72 -7.12
N MET A 42 19.99 3.63 -6.63
CA MET A 42 20.45 4.90 -6.06
C MET A 42 21.38 4.67 -4.86
N ALA A 43 21.03 3.80 -3.91
CA ALA A 43 21.90 3.45 -2.80
C ALA A 43 23.27 2.92 -3.26
N ILE A 44 23.31 2.10 -4.32
CA ILE A 44 24.56 1.58 -4.91
C ILE A 44 25.38 2.71 -5.52
N THR A 45 24.76 3.63 -6.26
CA THR A 45 25.46 4.78 -6.86
C THR A 45 26.05 5.71 -5.80
N VAL A 46 25.32 5.97 -4.72
CA VAL A 46 25.78 6.81 -3.59
C VAL A 46 26.87 6.11 -2.78
N PHE A 47 26.80 4.79 -2.66
CA PHE A 47 27.88 4.01 -2.03
C PHE A 47 29.18 4.08 -2.85
N ALA A 48 29.09 4.03 -4.19
CA ALA A 48 30.25 4.10 -5.07
C ALA A 48 30.78 5.54 -5.24
N HIS A 49 29.91 6.54 -5.23
CA HIS A 49 30.23 7.96 -5.39
C HIS A 49 29.50 8.79 -4.31
N PRO A 50 30.07 8.90 -3.10
CA PRO A 50 29.42 9.59 -1.99
C PRO A 50 29.19 11.09 -2.25
N ASP A 51 29.99 11.70 -3.14
CA ASP A 51 29.84 13.10 -3.54
C ASP A 51 28.55 13.37 -4.36
N ALA A 52 27.94 12.34 -4.95
CA ALA A 52 26.72 12.46 -5.73
C ALA A 52 25.48 12.76 -4.86
N ALA A 53 25.55 12.52 -3.56
CA ALA A 53 24.40 12.57 -2.66
C ALA A 53 24.38 13.77 -1.70
N ASN A 54 25.17 14.82 -1.96
CA ASN A 54 25.18 16.08 -1.19
C ASN A 54 25.04 15.89 0.35
N GLY A 55 25.81 14.96 0.93
CA GLY A 55 25.80 14.67 2.37
C GLY A 55 24.71 13.71 2.87
N MET A 56 23.87 13.12 2.01
CA MET A 56 22.92 12.08 2.42
C MET A 56 23.60 10.70 2.49
N PRO A 57 23.50 9.98 3.62
CA PRO A 57 24.13 8.67 3.76
C PRO A 57 23.40 7.61 2.91
N PHE A 58 24.15 6.71 2.27
CA PHE A 58 23.60 5.64 1.42
C PHE A 58 22.54 4.77 2.15
N TRP A 59 22.74 4.54 3.46
CA TRP A 59 21.81 3.81 4.31
C TRP A 59 20.41 4.43 4.36
N ALA A 60 20.27 5.75 4.17
CA ALA A 60 18.96 6.40 4.15
C ALA A 60 18.10 5.89 2.97
N PHE A 61 18.71 5.67 1.80
CA PHE A 61 18.02 5.12 0.64
C PHE A 61 17.59 3.66 0.86
N ILE A 62 18.43 2.87 1.53
CA ILE A 62 18.12 1.48 1.89
C ILE A 62 16.97 1.44 2.91
N LEU A 63 17.03 2.28 3.96
CA LEU A 63 15.96 2.39 4.96
C LEU A 63 14.64 2.84 4.33
N MET A 64 14.68 3.77 3.37
CA MET A 64 13.51 4.21 2.63
C MET A 64 12.91 3.08 1.79
N ALA A 65 13.75 2.29 1.10
CA ALA A 65 13.30 1.14 0.32
C ALA A 65 12.65 0.06 1.21
N ILE A 66 13.26 -0.25 2.36
CA ILE A 66 12.71 -1.17 3.35
C ILE A 66 11.37 -0.65 3.89
N GLY A 67 11.28 0.64 4.22
CA GLY A 67 10.05 1.27 4.68
C GLY A 67 8.92 1.17 3.66
N CYS A 68 9.22 1.43 2.38
CA CYS A 68 8.25 1.29 1.29
C CYS A 68 7.77 -0.15 1.11
N ALA A 69 8.69 -1.13 1.17
CA ALA A 69 8.35 -2.54 1.06
C ALA A 69 7.54 -3.04 2.26
N ALA A 70 7.95 -2.68 3.48
CA ALA A 70 7.25 -3.03 4.72
C ALA A 70 5.85 -2.41 4.76
N PHE A 71 5.71 -1.16 4.33
CA PHE A 71 4.41 -0.51 4.20
C PHE A 71 3.53 -1.24 3.18
N ALA A 72 4.09 -1.64 2.03
CA ALA A 72 3.32 -2.35 1.02
C ALA A 72 2.83 -3.74 1.46
N VAL A 73 3.67 -4.47 2.18
CA VAL A 73 3.32 -5.78 2.75
C VAL A 73 2.31 -5.61 3.88
N GLY A 74 2.58 -4.72 4.83
CA GLY A 74 1.69 -4.44 5.96
C GLY A 74 0.32 -3.96 5.49
N TYR A 75 0.28 -3.13 4.46
CA TYR A 75 -0.95 -2.69 3.82
C TYR A 75 -1.75 -3.83 3.21
N SER A 76 -1.10 -4.78 2.55
CA SER A 76 -1.77 -5.96 1.99
C SER A 76 -2.34 -6.87 3.08
N ILE A 77 -1.59 -7.09 4.17
CA ILE A 77 -2.05 -7.88 5.33
C ILE A 77 -3.23 -7.17 6.02
N PHE A 78 -3.15 -5.84 6.18
CA PHE A 78 -4.23 -5.06 6.78
C PHE A 78 -5.50 -5.08 5.92
N LEU A 79 -5.34 -4.99 4.60
CA LEU A 79 -6.43 -5.19 3.65
C LEU A 79 -7.06 -6.58 3.77
N ASP A 80 -6.23 -7.63 3.82
CA ASP A 80 -6.70 -9.00 3.96
C ASP A 80 -7.47 -9.21 5.30
N TRP A 81 -7.04 -8.51 6.36
CA TRP A 81 -7.71 -8.55 7.65
C TRP A 81 -9.07 -7.83 7.67
N ILE A 82 -9.21 -6.72 6.93
CA ILE A 82 -10.46 -5.94 6.88
C ILE A 82 -11.46 -6.44 5.84
N THR A 83 -11.03 -7.36 4.95
CA THR A 83 -11.88 -7.97 3.91
C THR A 83 -13.10 -8.68 4.54
N PRO A 84 -14.34 -8.28 4.20
CA PRO A 84 -15.52 -9.00 4.63
C PRO A 84 -15.56 -10.41 4.01
N PRO A 85 -15.97 -11.46 4.76
CA PRO A 85 -16.10 -12.81 4.21
C PRO A 85 -17.16 -12.82 3.09
N GLY A 86 -16.72 -13.11 1.85
CA GLY A 86 -17.57 -13.16 0.65
C GLY A 86 -17.51 -11.92 -0.25
N ALA A 87 -16.76 -10.87 0.11
CA ALA A 87 -16.51 -9.73 -0.77
C ALA A 87 -15.34 -10.04 -1.72
N GLU A 88 -15.62 -10.38 -2.97
CA GLU A 88 -14.59 -10.39 -4.01
C GLU A 88 -14.12 -8.95 -4.26
N ASP A 89 -12.80 -8.77 -4.37
CA ASP A 89 -12.18 -7.48 -4.65
C ASP A 89 -12.78 -6.88 -5.94
N PRO A 90 -13.55 -5.78 -5.88
CA PRO A 90 -14.30 -5.26 -7.04
C PRO A 90 -13.39 -4.88 -8.21
N PHE A 91 -12.12 -4.59 -7.91
CA PHE A 91 -11.10 -4.21 -8.88
C PHE A 91 -10.36 -5.41 -9.51
N ALA A 92 -10.56 -6.63 -9.01
CA ALA A 92 -10.01 -7.84 -9.63
C ALA A 92 -10.47 -8.00 -11.10
N ARG A 93 -11.66 -7.49 -11.42
CA ARG A 93 -12.23 -7.51 -12.78
C ARG A 93 -11.44 -6.64 -13.77
N TYR A 94 -10.88 -5.51 -13.32
CA TYR A 94 -10.00 -4.67 -14.13
C TYR A 94 -8.61 -5.28 -14.30
N ARG A 95 -8.18 -6.16 -13.39
CA ARG A 95 -6.89 -6.86 -13.45
C ARG A 95 -6.89 -8.05 -14.43
N ARG A 96 -8.02 -8.71 -14.65
CA ARG A 96 -8.14 -9.89 -15.54
C ARG A 96 -8.17 -9.57 -17.03
N ARG A 97 -8.43 -8.32 -17.44
CA ARG A 97 -8.58 -7.96 -18.87
C ARG A 97 -7.26 -7.68 -19.59
N GLY A 98 -6.12 -7.94 -18.95
CA GLY A 98 -4.78 -7.71 -19.49
C GLY A 98 -3.97 -8.97 -19.80
N ARG A 99 -4.63 -10.11 -20.04
CA ARG A 99 -3.98 -11.29 -20.64
C ARG A 99 -4.62 -11.61 -21.97
#